data_AF-A0A0A9GR91-F1
#
_entry.id   AF-A0A0A9GR91-F1
#
_cell.length_a   1.000
_cell.length_b   1.000
_cell.length_c   1.000
_cell.angle_alpha   90.00
_cell.angle_beta   90.00
_cell.angle_gamma   90.00
#
_symmetry.space_group_name_H-M   'P 1'
#
loop_
_entity.id
_entity.type
_entity.pdbx_description
1 polymer ?
#
loop_
_entity_poly.entity_id
_entity_poly.type
_entity_poly.pdbx_seq_one_letter_code
_entity_poly.pdbx_strand_id
1 'polypeptide(L)' 'MFNRSGEVAFMLMNLSGILTLRKARALNTPMSWKKSSAHMMKINIDWAFHQESHTGGWGFVLRDRT' A
#
# COMPACT_ATOMS: atom_id res chain seq x y z
N MET A 1 23.42 3.77 -17.76
CA MET A 1 22.18 4.37 -18.30
C MET A 1 21.07 3.34 -18.07
N PHE A 2 20.30 3.47 -16.98
CA PHE A 2 19.33 2.45 -16.57
C PHE A 2 17.99 2.65 -17.31
N ASN A 3 17.44 1.56 -17.85
CA ASN A 3 16.31 1.56 -18.77
C ASN A 3 14.98 1.71 -17.99
N ARG A 4 14.28 2.84 -18.17
CA ARG A 4 13.03 3.19 -17.46
C ARG A 4 11.91 2.19 -17.65
N SER A 5 11.92 1.38 -18.71
CA SER A 5 10.90 0.37 -18.96
C SER A 5 10.98 -0.83 -18.01
N GLY A 6 12.17 -1.17 -17.50
CA GLY A 6 12.37 -2.28 -16.57
C GLY A 6 11.81 -1.99 -15.17
N GLU A 7 11.89 -0.74 -14.72
CA GLU A 7 11.39 -0.31 -13.41
C GLU A 7 9.86 -0.29 -13.36
N VAL A 8 9.21 0.16 -14.44
CA VAL A 8 7.74 0.15 -14.56
C VAL A 8 7.21 -1.29 -14.60
N ALA A 9 7.87 -2.18 -15.34
CA ALA A 9 7.50 -3.59 -15.39
C ALA A 9 7.64 -4.27 -14.02
N PHE A 10 8.71 -3.98 -13.27
CA PHE A 10 8.92 -4.47 -11.91
C PHE A 10 7.86 -3.94 -10.93
N MET A 11 7.50 -2.65 -11.00
CA MET A 11 6.42 -2.08 -10.17
C MET A 11 5.05 -2.70 -10.49
N LEU A 12 4.74 -2.91 -11.77
CA LEU A 12 3.48 -3.55 -12.18
C LEU A 12 3.40 -5.02 -11.75
N MET A 13 4.51 -5.77 -11.84
CA MET A 13 4.59 -7.14 -11.32
C MET A 13 4.35 -7.17 -9.81
N ASN A 14 4.95 -6.27 -9.03
CA ASN A 14 4.74 -6.21 -7.58
C ASN A 14 3.30 -5.83 -7.21
N LEU A 15 2.67 -4.91 -7.93
CA LEU A 15 1.25 -4.57 -7.73
C LEU A 15 0.34 -5.76 -8.03
N SER A 16 0.62 -6.53 -9.08
CA SER A 16 -0.15 -7.73 -9.41
C SER A 16 -0.05 -8.80 -8.31
N GLY A 17 1.11 -8.92 -7.64
CA GLY A 17 1.30 -9.80 -6.47
C GLY A 17 0.47 -9.37 -5.26
N ILE A 18 0.39 -8.06 -4.97
CA ILE A 18 -0.45 -7.50 -3.90
C ILE A 18 -1.94 -7.77 -4.17
N LEU A 19 -2.38 -7.64 -5.43
CA LEU A 19 -3.75 -7.97 -5.84
C LEU A 19 -4.03 -9.48 -5.73
N THR A 20 -3.02 -10.32 -5.96
CA THR A 20 -3.14 -11.78 -5.89
C THR A 20 -3.19 -12.31 -4.45
N LEU A 21 -2.60 -11.59 -3.48
CA LEU A 21 -2.77 -11.89 -2.04
C LEU A 21 -4.18 -11.56 -1.51
N ARG A 22 -5.01 -10.87 -2.30
CA ARG A 22 -6.46 -10.76 -2.06
C ARG A 22 -7.27 -11.91 -2.69
N LYS A 23 -6.63 -13.03 -3.09
CA LYS A 23 -7.38 -14.24 -3.48
C LYS A 23 -8.19 -14.76 -2.28
N ALA A 24 -9.49 -14.45 -2.36
CA ALA A 24 -10.63 -15.08 -1.70
C ALA A 24 -10.65 -15.08 -0.17
N ARG A 25 -10.70 -13.88 0.44
CA ARG A 25 -11.37 -13.79 1.74
C ARG A 25 -12.87 -13.84 1.46
N ALA A 26 -13.58 -14.79 2.07
CA ALA A 26 -15.04 -14.90 1.91
C ALA A 26 -15.68 -13.53 2.16
N LEU A 27 -16.42 -13.03 1.17
CA LEU A 27 -17.08 -11.72 1.12
C LEU A 27 -17.88 -11.36 2.40
N ASN A 28 -18.20 -12.36 3.22
CA ASN A 28 -19.04 -12.25 4.42
C ASN A 28 -18.28 -12.39 5.75
N THR A 29 -16.94 -12.40 5.78
CA THR A 29 -16.22 -12.39 7.06
C THR A 29 -16.20 -10.98 7.64
N PRO A 30 -16.80 -10.72 8.82
CA PRO A 30 -16.76 -9.40 9.42
C PRO A 30 -15.31 -8.98 9.66
N MET A 31 -14.90 -7.84 9.08
CA MET A 31 -13.63 -7.23 9.43
C MET A 31 -13.79 -6.52 10.77
N SER A 32 -13.15 -7.07 11.80
CA SER A 32 -12.92 -6.34 13.04
C SER A 32 -11.51 -5.75 13.04
N TRP A 33 -11.39 -4.57 13.66
CA TRP A 33 -10.09 -4.02 13.98
C TRP A 33 -9.35 -4.98 14.91
N LYS A 34 -8.22 -5.50 14.45
CA LYS A 34 -7.30 -6.30 15.27
C LYS A 34 -6.02 -5.52 15.48
N LYS A 35 -5.53 -5.53 16.71
CA LYS A 35 -4.20 -5.01 17.04
C LYS A 35 -3.16 -5.85 16.29
N SER A 36 -2.25 -5.20 15.56
CA SER A 36 -1.11 -5.89 14.95
C SER A 36 -0.15 -6.41 16.02
N SER A 37 0.55 -7.51 15.73
CA SER A 37 1.54 -8.06 16.64
C SER A 37 2.72 -7.08 16.82
N ALA A 38 3.46 -7.22 17.93
CA ALA A 38 4.52 -6.29 18.29
C ALA A 38 5.71 -6.29 17.31
N HIS A 39 5.92 -7.40 16.59
CA HIS A 39 7.07 -7.60 15.69
C HIS A 39 6.74 -7.36 14.21
N MET A 40 5.60 -6.73 13.92
CA MET A 40 5.23 -6.38 12.55
C MET A 40 5.58 -4.92 12.24
N MET A 41 6.23 -4.73 11.11
CA MET A 41 6.39 -3.41 10.49
C MET A 41 5.02 -2.80 10.24
N LYS A 42 4.84 -1.54 10.64
CA LYS A 42 3.58 -0.82 10.45
C LYS A 42 3.75 0.19 9.32
N ILE A 43 2.77 0.23 8.44
CA ILE A 43 2.70 1.19 7.35
C ILE A 43 1.46 2.05 7.58
N ASN A 44 1.65 3.34 7.78
CA ASN A 44 0.57 4.32 7.78
C ASN A 44 0.59 5.02 6.42
N ILE A 45 -0.52 5.00 5.69
CA ILE A 45 -0.66 5.63 4.38
C ILE A 45 -1.73 6.71 4.50
N ASP A 46 -1.46 7.89 3.95
CA ASP A 46 -2.41 8.98 3.90
C ASP A 46 -2.33 9.72 2.56
N TRP A 47 -3.40 10.43 2.20
CA TRP A 47 -3.47 11.22 0.98
C TRP A 47 -4.30 12.48 1.19
N ALA A 48 -3.96 13.51 0.44
CA ALA A 48 -4.65 14.80 0.46
C ALA A 48 -4.85 15.30 -0.97
N PHE A 49 -5.98 15.95 -1.21
CA PHE A 49 -6.30 16.56 -2.50
C PHE A 49 -6.87 17.97 -2.27
N HIS A 50 -6.31 18.93 -2.99
CA HIS A 50 -6.68 20.34 -2.93
C HIS A 50 -7.43 20.73 -4.21
N GLN A 51 -8.76 20.77 -4.09
CA GLN A 51 -9.68 20.90 -5.23
C GLN A 51 -9.43 22.14 -6.08
N GLU A 52 -9.24 23.32 -5.47
CA GLU A 52 -9.07 24.59 -6.21
C GLU A 52 -7.83 24.60 -7.11
N SER A 53 -6.75 23.99 -6.62
CA SER A 53 -5.50 23.87 -7.36
C SER A 53 -5.44 22.64 -8.27
N HIS A 54 -6.40 21.72 -8.13
CA HIS A 54 -6.36 20.37 -8.71
C HIS A 54 -5.04 19.62 -8.42
N THR A 55 -4.39 19.92 -7.30
CA THR A 55 -3.17 19.25 -6.88
C THR A 55 -3.44 18.36 -5.69
N GLY A 56 -2.62 17.33 -5.52
CA GLY A 56 -2.72 16.43 -4.40
C GLY A 56 -1.42 15.71 -4.18
N GLY A 57 -1.34 15.04 -3.05
CA GLY A 57 -0.20 14.24 -2.66
C GLY A 57 -0.67 13.04 -1.87
N TRP A 58 0.17 12.02 -1.87
CA TRP A 58 0.01 10.88 -0.98
C TRP A 58 1.37 10.59 -0.38
N GLY A 59 1.36 9.95 0.78
CA GLY A 59 2.57 9.61 1.50
C GLY A 59 2.35 8.40 2.39
N PHE A 60 3.45 7.84 2.86
CA PHE A 60 3.41 6.80 3.85
C PHE A 60 4.54 6.96 4.87
N VAL A 61 4.32 6.41 6.05
CA VAL A 61 5.33 6.31 7.10
C VAL A 61 5.47 4.85 7.48
N LEU A 62 6.69 4.34 7.36
CA LEU A 62 7.07 3.05 7.93
C LEU A 62 7.43 3.27 9.40
N ARG A 63 6.83 2.49 10.29
CA ARG A 63 7.15 2.49 11.72
C ARG A 63 7.64 1.12 12.11
N ASP A 64 8.85 1.11 12.66
CA ASP A 64 9.43 -0.02 13.37
C ASP A 64 9.32 0.23 14.88
N ARG A 65 9.23 -0.83 15.68
CA ARG A 65 9.45 -0.78 17.13
C ARG A 65 10.89 -1.20 17.40
N THR A 66 11.78 -0.22 17.59
CA THR A 66 12.88 -0.39 18.57
C THR A 66 12.31 -0.36 19.98
#